data_AF-A0AAD5HZ65-F1
#
_entry.id   AF-A0AAD5HZ65-F1
#
_cell.length_a   1.000
_cell.length_b   1.000
_cell.length_c   1.000
_cell.angle_alpha   90.00
_cell.angle_beta   90.00
_cell.angle_gamma   90.00
#
_symmetry.space_group_name_H-M   'P 1'
#
loop_
_entity.id
_entity.type
_entity.pdbx_description
1 polymer ?
#
loop_
_entity_poly.entity_id
_entity_poly.type
_entity_poly.pdbx_seq_one_letter_code
_entity_poly.pdbx_strand_id
1 'polypeptide(L)'
;MKILTKEEEEAHYAEVLKGGVIGGVFGATLGLAGVYFGSKRYATVRGLTLPFKSFLVTSSSTFGAIVNAERWSIAHQKAQDPRYQYKDEASRATDLIRQNQTAYERFLEYGREKRYTIVFASWLASMGVAFAIVSRSPMNTANKVVQARVYAQGLTLAVLIISAMFEMNDLKEGNSRFQTIWVVDPNDPEHKKLIEKKVHKEEYEGQDLWKDMVAAEEARLAAKKAAEHAS
;
A
#
# COMPACT_ATOMS: atom_id res chain seq x y z
N MET A 1 -2.45 17.18 -19.26
CA MET A 1 -2.10 15.81 -19.69
C MET A 1 -0.79 15.88 -20.44
N LYS A 2 0.23 15.12 -20.02
CA LYS A 2 1.46 14.97 -20.79
C LYS A 2 1.14 14.00 -21.93
N ILE A 3 1.41 14.37 -23.18
CA ILE A 3 1.27 13.45 -24.31
C ILE A 3 2.49 12.55 -24.23
N LEU A 4 2.27 11.26 -23.92
CA LEU A 4 3.34 10.27 -23.87
C LEU A 4 3.90 10.07 -25.29
N THR A 5 5.21 9.91 -25.38
CA THR A 5 5.82 9.45 -26.63
C THR A 5 5.41 7.99 -26.87
N LYS A 6 5.35 7.56 -28.13
CA LYS A 6 4.98 6.17 -28.46
C LYS A 6 5.88 5.13 -27.80
N GLU A 7 7.17 5.47 -27.61
CA GLU A 7 8.14 4.61 -26.94
C GLU A 7 7.86 4.48 -25.44
N GLU A 8 7.46 5.56 -24.77
CA GLU A 8 7.07 5.54 -23.35
C GLU A 8 5.76 4.75 -23.14
N GLU A 9 4.82 4.84 -24.07
CA GLU A 9 3.57 4.08 -24.03
C GLU A 9 3.82 2.57 -24.21
N GLU A 10 4.68 2.18 -25.15
CA GLU A 10 5.06 0.77 -25.35
C GLU A 10 5.81 0.20 -24.13
N ALA A 11 6.71 0.99 -23.52
CA ALA A 11 7.42 0.59 -22.31
C ALA A 11 6.46 0.41 -21.12
N HIS A 12 5.51 1.33 -20.95
CA HIS A 12 4.46 1.21 -19.93
C HIS A 12 3.59 -0.02 -20.19
N TYR A 13 3.13 -0.21 -21.42
CA TYR A 13 2.31 -1.35 -21.81
C TYR A 13 3.00 -2.69 -21.55
N ALA A 14 4.29 -2.81 -21.87
CA ALA A 14 5.07 -4.03 -21.63
C ALA A 14 5.16 -4.37 -20.13
N GLU A 15 5.36 -3.39 -19.26
CA GLU A 15 5.43 -3.59 -17.80
C GLU A 15 4.05 -3.94 -17.21
N VAL A 16 2.99 -3.28 -17.67
CA VAL A 16 1.61 -3.60 -17.26
C VAL A 16 1.23 -5.01 -17.70
N LEU A 17 1.56 -5.40 -18.94
CA LEU A 17 1.29 -6.73 -19.46
C LEU A 17 2.03 -7.81 -18.66
N LYS A 18 3.30 -7.58 -18.35
CA LYS A 18 4.11 -8.48 -17.52
C LYS A 18 3.51 -8.63 -16.12
N GLY A 19 3.15 -7.52 -15.48
CA GLY A 19 2.45 -7.51 -14.19
C GLY A 19 1.13 -8.29 -14.25
N GLY A 20 0.32 -8.04 -15.28
CA GLY A 20 -0.96 -8.70 -15.51
C GLY A 20 -0.84 -10.20 -15.73
N VAL A 21 0.14 -10.66 -16.52
CA VAL A 21 0.39 -12.10 -16.76
C VAL A 21 0.81 -12.78 -15.47
N ILE A 22 1.74 -12.20 -14.71
CA ILE A 22 2.19 -12.75 -13.41
C ILE A 22 1.01 -12.85 -12.45
N GLY A 23 0.21 -11.79 -12.34
CA GLY A 23 -0.97 -11.74 -11.48
C GLY A 23 -2.05 -12.73 -11.90
N GLY A 24 -2.25 -12.88 -13.21
CA GLY A 24 -3.21 -13.82 -13.80
C GLY A 24 -2.84 -15.27 -13.54
N VAL A 25 -1.58 -15.65 -13.78
CA VAL A 25 -1.10 -17.01 -13.49
C VAL A 25 -1.21 -17.33 -12.01
N PHE A 26 -0.85 -16.39 -11.14
CA PHE A 26 -0.99 -16.56 -9.69
C PHE A 26 -2.45 -16.70 -9.28
N GLY A 27 -3.33 -15.83 -9.80
CA GLY A 27 -4.77 -15.89 -9.55
C GLY A 27 -5.43 -17.17 -10.06
N ALA A 28 -5.01 -17.68 -11.22
CA ALA A 28 -5.47 -18.96 -11.76
C ALA A 28 -5.00 -20.13 -10.88
N THR A 29 -3.74 -20.12 -10.42
CA THR A 29 -3.19 -21.16 -9.54
C THR A 29 -3.93 -21.19 -8.20
N LEU A 30 -4.18 -20.02 -7.60
CA LEU A 30 -4.98 -19.91 -6.38
C LEU A 30 -6.43 -20.35 -6.60
N GLY A 31 -7.04 -19.96 -7.71
CA GLY A 31 -8.40 -20.38 -8.08
C GLY A 31 -8.51 -21.91 -8.22
N LEU A 32 -7.55 -22.52 -8.92
CA LEU A 32 -7.48 -23.97 -9.10
C LEU A 32 -7.27 -24.70 -7.76
N ALA A 33 -6.32 -24.22 -6.95
CA ALA A 33 -6.10 -24.77 -5.61
C ALA A 33 -7.36 -24.66 -4.74
N GLY A 34 -8.03 -23.51 -4.76
CA GLY A 34 -9.29 -23.28 -4.03
C GLY A 34 -10.40 -24.23 -4.45
N VAL A 35 -10.61 -24.41 -5.76
CA VAL A 35 -11.61 -25.36 -6.29
C VAL A 35 -11.22 -26.81 -5.94
N TYR A 36 -9.95 -27.17 -6.04
CA TYR A 36 -9.45 -28.52 -5.74
C TYR A 36 -9.63 -28.88 -4.25
N PHE A 37 -9.12 -28.05 -3.34
CA PHE A 37 -9.26 -28.28 -1.90
C PHE A 37 -10.72 -28.17 -1.45
N GLY A 38 -11.47 -27.22 -2.02
CA GLY A 38 -12.90 -27.08 -1.77
C GLY A 38 -13.68 -28.31 -2.18
N SER A 39 -13.38 -28.89 -3.35
CA SER A 39 -14.02 -30.12 -3.84
C SER A 39 -13.69 -31.34 -2.99
N LYS A 40 -12.48 -31.40 -2.39
CA LYS A 40 -12.07 -32.48 -1.47
C LYS A 40 -12.78 -32.38 -0.11
N ARG A 41 -13.03 -31.16 0.39
CA ARG A 41 -13.55 -30.92 1.74
C ARG A 41 -15.07 -30.75 1.82
N TYR A 42 -15.71 -30.22 0.79
CA TYR A 42 -17.12 -29.82 0.82
C TYR A 42 -17.92 -30.47 -0.33
N ALA A 43 -19.02 -31.16 0.02
CA ALA A 43 -19.90 -31.81 -0.96
C ALA A 43 -20.55 -30.81 -1.93
N THR A 44 -20.85 -29.60 -1.46
CA THR A 44 -21.40 -28.51 -2.28
C THR A 44 -20.45 -28.09 -3.41
N VAL A 45 -19.16 -27.94 -3.11
CA VAL A 45 -18.16 -27.53 -4.11
C VAL A 45 -17.89 -28.66 -5.10
N ARG A 46 -17.86 -29.90 -4.60
CA ARG A 46 -17.75 -31.10 -5.45
C ARG A 46 -18.90 -31.20 -6.44
N GLY A 47 -20.13 -30.87 -6.01
CA GLY A 47 -21.34 -30.88 -6.83
C GLY A 47 -21.49 -29.69 -7.80
N LEU A 48 -20.58 -28.70 -7.78
CA LEU A 48 -20.59 -27.63 -8.79
C LEU A 48 -20.32 -28.22 -10.17
N THR A 49 -21.08 -27.74 -11.16
CA THR A 49 -20.89 -28.10 -12.56
C THR A 49 -19.53 -27.59 -13.06
N LEU A 50 -19.00 -28.22 -14.11
CA LEU A 50 -17.72 -27.82 -14.70
C LEU A 50 -17.69 -26.33 -15.09
N PRO A 51 -18.74 -25.75 -15.71
CA PRO A 51 -18.77 -24.32 -16.02
C PRO A 51 -18.62 -23.41 -14.80
N PHE A 52 -19.27 -23.74 -13.67
CA PHE A 52 -19.15 -22.94 -12.44
C PHE A 52 -17.74 -23.03 -11.84
N LYS A 53 -17.10 -24.21 -11.88
CA LYS A 53 -15.71 -24.37 -11.44
C LYS A 53 -14.75 -23.56 -12.31
N SER A 54 -14.93 -23.63 -13.63
CA SER A 54 -14.16 -22.82 -14.58
C SER A 54 -14.35 -21.32 -14.34
N PHE A 55 -15.59 -20.88 -14.09
CA PHE A 55 -15.90 -19.47 -13.79
C PHE A 55 -15.16 -18.96 -12.54
N LEU A 56 -15.10 -19.76 -11.47
CA LEU A 56 -14.37 -19.37 -10.25
C LEU A 56 -12.86 -19.22 -10.51
N VAL A 57 -12.29 -20.13 -11.30
CA VAL A 57 -10.86 -20.10 -11.65
C VAL A 57 -10.55 -18.90 -12.55
N THR A 58 -11.33 -18.69 -13.61
CA THR A 58 -11.11 -17.59 -14.56
C THR A 58 -11.35 -16.24 -13.91
N SER A 59 -12.37 -16.12 -13.04
CA SER A 59 -12.61 -14.90 -12.27
C SER A 59 -11.45 -14.58 -11.32
N SER A 60 -10.89 -15.58 -10.64
CA SER A 60 -9.71 -15.40 -9.78
C SER A 60 -8.47 -14.99 -10.58
N SER A 61 -8.29 -15.58 -11.77
CA SER A 61 -7.23 -15.21 -12.72
C SER A 61 -7.38 -13.76 -13.18
N THR A 62 -8.56 -13.36 -13.65
CA THR A 62 -8.80 -12.00 -14.14
C THR A 62 -8.60 -10.97 -13.02
N PHE A 63 -9.10 -11.25 -11.82
CA PHE A 63 -8.89 -10.38 -10.66
C PHE A 63 -7.40 -10.21 -10.34
N GLY A 64 -6.64 -11.31 -10.28
CA GLY A 64 -5.19 -11.27 -10.05
C GLY A 64 -4.44 -10.50 -11.13
N ALA A 65 -4.84 -10.66 -12.40
CA ALA A 65 -4.26 -9.94 -13.52
C ALA A 65 -4.49 -8.43 -13.40
N ILE A 66 -5.72 -7.99 -13.16
CA ILE A 66 -6.05 -6.56 -13.07
C ILE A 66 -5.32 -5.90 -11.90
N VAL A 67 -5.37 -6.48 -10.71
CA VAL A 67 -4.74 -5.89 -9.52
C VAL A 67 -3.23 -5.80 -9.68
N ASN A 68 -2.58 -6.82 -10.24
CA ASN A 68 -1.13 -6.79 -10.39
C ASN A 68 -0.69 -5.90 -11.57
N ALA A 69 -1.46 -5.86 -12.66
CA ALA A 69 -1.25 -4.91 -13.75
C ALA A 69 -1.30 -3.45 -13.26
N GLU A 70 -2.29 -3.11 -12.43
CA GLU A 70 -2.42 -1.77 -11.83
C GLU A 70 -1.21 -1.43 -10.93
N ARG A 71 -0.77 -2.38 -10.09
CA ARG A 71 0.40 -2.17 -9.22
C ARG A 71 1.67 -1.92 -10.03
N TRP A 72 1.87 -2.65 -11.13
CA TRP A 72 3.03 -2.46 -12.01
C TRP A 72 2.93 -1.15 -12.80
N SER A 73 1.73 -0.78 -13.24
CA SER A 73 1.44 0.53 -13.86
C SER A 73 1.86 1.69 -12.94
N ILE A 74 1.39 1.68 -11.70
CA ILE A 74 1.70 2.71 -10.70
C ILE A 74 3.20 2.70 -10.37
N ALA A 75 3.80 1.53 -10.19
CA ALA A 75 5.23 1.42 -9.91
C ALA A 75 6.10 1.97 -11.04
N HIS A 76 5.72 1.73 -12.30
CA HIS A 76 6.41 2.24 -13.47
C HIS A 76 6.30 3.76 -13.57
N GLN A 77 5.09 4.31 -13.40
CA GLN A 77 4.88 5.77 -13.37
C GLN A 77 5.68 6.43 -12.25
N LYS A 78 5.68 5.82 -11.06
CA LYS A 78 6.47 6.26 -9.91
C LYS A 78 7.97 6.22 -10.15
N ALA A 79 8.47 5.25 -10.90
CA ALA A 79 9.89 5.15 -11.24
C ALA A 79 10.32 6.20 -12.28
N GLN A 80 9.42 6.60 -13.17
CA GLN A 80 9.68 7.58 -14.22
C GLN A 80 9.47 9.03 -13.79
N ASP A 81 8.71 9.31 -12.72
CA ASP A 81 8.55 10.67 -12.21
C ASP A 81 9.80 11.11 -11.44
N PRO A 82 10.60 12.08 -11.93
CA PRO A 82 11.79 12.56 -11.24
C PRO A 82 11.47 13.21 -9.89
N ARG A 83 10.23 13.66 -9.69
CA ARG A 83 9.75 14.24 -8.42
C ARG A 83 9.62 13.18 -7.32
N TYR A 84 9.36 11.93 -7.71
CA TYR A 84 9.29 10.81 -6.77
C TYR A 84 10.68 10.37 -6.27
N GLN A 85 11.73 10.66 -7.06
CA GLN A 85 13.13 10.38 -6.72
C GLN A 85 13.77 11.51 -5.89
N TYR A 86 13.10 12.66 -5.76
CA TYR A 86 13.59 13.79 -4.97
C TYR A 86 13.48 13.47 -3.47
N LYS A 87 14.60 13.03 -2.89
CA LYS A 87 14.76 12.90 -1.45
C LYS A 87 15.19 14.24 -0.87
N ASP A 88 14.22 14.98 -0.31
CA ASP A 88 14.46 16.18 0.49
C ASP A 88 15.45 15.92 1.66
N GLU A 89 16.02 16.97 2.25
CA GLU A 89 16.81 16.90 3.48
C GLU A 89 16.05 16.18 4.61
N ALA A 90 14.71 16.29 4.66
CA ALA A 90 13.88 15.52 5.58
C ALA A 90 13.94 13.99 5.34
N SER A 91 14.11 13.55 4.08
CA SER A 91 14.31 12.14 3.73
C SER A 91 15.69 11.64 4.16
N ARG A 92 16.72 12.49 4.11
CA ARG A 92 18.05 12.17 4.63
C ARG A 92 18.06 12.08 6.16
N ALA A 93 17.37 12.99 6.85
CA ALA A 93 17.22 12.96 8.30
C ALA A 93 16.45 11.72 8.78
N THR A 94 15.39 11.32 8.08
CA THR A 94 14.66 10.07 8.37
C THR A 94 15.48 8.83 8.08
N ASP A 95 16.28 8.80 7.00
CA ASP A 95 17.21 7.68 6.73
C ASP A 95 18.28 7.53 7.83
N LEU A 96 18.78 8.64 8.40
CA LEU A 96 19.72 8.64 9.54
C LEU A 96 19.04 8.15 10.83
N ILE A 97 17.80 8.57 11.10
CA ILE A 97 17.01 8.06 12.23
C ILE A 97 16.77 6.56 12.07
N ARG A 98 16.43 6.09 10.87
CA ARG A 98 16.17 4.68 10.56
C ARG A 98 17.40 3.81 10.81
N GLN A 99 18.60 4.34 10.60
CA GLN A 99 19.87 3.65 10.90
C GLN A 99 20.07 3.42 12.41
N ASN A 100 19.64 4.37 13.26
CA ASN A 100 19.73 4.27 14.72
C ASN A 100 18.52 3.63 15.41
N GLN A 101 17.44 3.33 14.69
CA GLN A 101 16.26 2.67 15.27
C GLN A 101 16.54 1.23 15.71
N THR A 102 15.98 0.87 16.87
CA THR A 102 15.95 -0.51 17.34
C THR A 102 15.00 -1.38 16.51
N ALA A 103 15.21 -2.70 16.52
CA ALA A 103 14.39 -3.66 15.77
C ALA A 103 12.88 -3.56 16.12
N TYR A 104 12.57 -3.20 17.36
CA TYR A 104 11.20 -2.98 17.83
C TYR A 104 10.57 -1.71 17.23
N GLU A 105 11.30 -0.60 17.20
CA GLU A 105 10.84 0.65 16.58
C GLU A 105 10.61 0.48 15.08
N ARG A 106 11.51 -0.24 14.40
CA ARG A 106 11.34 -0.60 12.98
C ARG A 106 10.10 -1.46 12.75
N PHE A 107 9.82 -2.40 13.65
CA PHE A 107 8.61 -3.22 13.58
C PHE A 107 7.33 -2.39 13.78
N LEU A 108 7.32 -1.50 14.77
CA LEU A 108 6.19 -0.58 15.02
C LEU A 108 6.00 0.40 13.86
N GLU A 109 7.08 0.90 13.27
CA GLU A 109 7.02 1.76 12.09
C GLU A 109 6.54 1.00 10.86
N TYR A 110 7.03 -0.22 10.61
CA TYR A 110 6.49 -1.10 9.57
C TYR A 110 5.01 -1.39 9.78
N GLY A 111 4.59 -1.62 11.03
CA GLY A 111 3.20 -1.79 11.42
C GLY A 111 2.34 -0.55 11.13
N ARG A 112 2.89 0.65 11.33
CA ARG A 112 2.22 1.93 11.00
C ARG A 112 2.16 2.17 9.49
N GLU A 113 3.26 1.90 8.78
CA GLU A 113 3.35 2.06 7.32
C GLU A 113 2.40 1.10 6.59
N LYS A 114 2.28 -0.14 7.09
CA LYS A 114 1.37 -1.16 6.56
C LYS A 114 0.10 -1.32 7.39
N ARG A 115 -0.28 -0.31 8.19
CA ARG A 115 -1.45 -0.39 9.10
C ARG A 115 -2.70 -0.89 8.39
N TYR A 116 -2.94 -0.40 7.18
CA TYR A 116 -4.10 -0.76 6.39
C TYR A 116 -4.06 -2.21 5.88
N THR A 117 -2.88 -2.66 5.42
CA THR A 117 -2.69 -4.06 5.00
C THR A 117 -2.82 -5.02 6.17
N ILE A 118 -2.33 -4.64 7.35
CA ILE A 118 -2.42 -5.46 8.57
C ILE A 118 -3.87 -5.55 9.06
N VAL A 119 -4.61 -4.45 9.07
CA VAL A 119 -6.05 -4.43 9.41
C VAL A 119 -6.85 -5.28 8.41
N PHE A 120 -6.56 -5.15 7.12
CA PHE A 120 -7.23 -5.97 6.11
C PHE A 120 -6.89 -7.46 6.25
N ALA A 121 -5.62 -7.79 6.47
CA ALA A 121 -5.18 -9.16 6.68
C ALA A 121 -5.76 -9.77 7.96
N SER A 122 -5.83 -9.00 9.05
CA SER A 122 -6.43 -9.46 10.31
C SER A 122 -7.95 -9.66 10.17
N TRP A 123 -8.62 -8.80 9.41
CA TRP A 123 -10.03 -8.96 9.07
C TRP A 123 -10.26 -10.23 8.24
N LEU A 124 -9.49 -10.45 7.17
CA LEU A 124 -9.56 -11.69 6.38
C LEU A 124 -9.25 -12.93 7.22
N ALA A 125 -8.24 -12.86 8.08
CA ALA A 125 -7.89 -13.94 8.99
C ALA A 125 -9.05 -14.25 9.96
N SER A 126 -9.68 -13.22 10.53
CA SER A 126 -10.82 -13.37 11.45
C SER A 126 -12.03 -14.02 10.74
N MET A 127 -12.30 -13.64 9.49
CA MET A 127 -13.32 -14.27 8.66
C MET A 127 -12.98 -15.72 8.33
N GLY A 128 -11.73 -16.02 8.00
CA GLY A 128 -11.27 -17.39 7.73
C GLY A 128 -11.44 -18.28 8.95
N VAL A 129 -11.07 -17.78 10.14
CA VAL A 129 -11.25 -18.48 11.42
C VAL A 129 -12.73 -18.68 11.75
N ALA A 130 -13.56 -17.63 11.62
CA ALA A 130 -15.00 -17.72 11.85
C ALA A 130 -15.66 -18.71 10.90
N PHE A 131 -15.32 -18.69 9.61
CA PHE A 131 -15.81 -19.65 8.63
C PHE A 131 -15.35 -21.08 8.94
N ALA A 132 -14.10 -21.27 9.38
CA ALA A 132 -13.59 -22.58 9.78
C ALA A 132 -14.39 -23.15 10.98
N ILE A 133 -14.70 -22.31 11.97
CA ILE A 133 -15.51 -22.69 13.14
C ILE A 133 -16.95 -23.00 12.71
N VAL A 134 -17.61 -22.11 11.96
CA VAL A 134 -19.00 -22.28 11.50
C VAL A 134 -19.15 -23.50 10.60
N SER A 135 -18.18 -23.77 9.72
CA SER A 135 -18.21 -24.93 8.82
C SER A 135 -18.14 -26.29 9.55
N ARG A 136 -17.68 -26.31 10.81
CA ARG A 136 -17.64 -27.49 11.69
C ARG A 136 -18.90 -27.63 12.56
N SER A 137 -19.79 -26.64 12.56
CA SER A 137 -21.03 -26.67 13.35
C SER A 137 -22.03 -27.70 12.79
N PRO A 138 -22.66 -28.53 13.65
CA PRO A 138 -23.69 -29.49 13.25
C PRO A 138 -25.02 -28.79 12.95
N MET A 139 -25.14 -28.18 11.77
CA MET A 139 -26.41 -27.64 11.23
C MET A 139 -26.87 -28.39 9.98
N ASN A 140 -28.20 -28.49 9.83
CA ASN A 140 -28.90 -29.06 8.67
C ASN A 140 -28.54 -28.32 7.37
N THR A 141 -28.40 -29.05 6.26
CA THR A 141 -27.89 -28.58 4.97
C THR A 141 -28.72 -27.44 4.37
N ALA A 142 -30.03 -27.45 4.57
CA ALA A 142 -30.92 -26.37 4.13
C ALA A 142 -30.62 -25.04 4.84
N ASN A 143 -30.37 -25.07 6.16
CA ASN A 143 -30.07 -23.88 6.94
C ASN A 143 -28.68 -23.32 6.60
N LYS A 144 -27.73 -24.19 6.24
CA LYS A 144 -26.39 -23.76 5.78
C LYS A 144 -26.45 -22.96 4.48
N VAL A 145 -27.33 -23.30 3.54
CA VAL A 145 -27.47 -22.56 2.28
C VAL A 145 -28.07 -21.17 2.51
N VAL A 146 -29.09 -21.07 3.37
CA VAL A 146 -29.69 -19.78 3.74
C VAL A 146 -28.66 -18.91 4.46
N GLN A 147 -27.96 -19.46 5.45
CA GLN A 147 -26.90 -18.73 6.16
C GLN A 147 -25.77 -18.31 5.23
N ALA A 148 -25.34 -19.16 4.30
CA ALA A 148 -24.30 -18.81 3.34
C ALA A 148 -24.68 -17.59 2.48
N ARG A 149 -25.95 -17.46 2.09
CA ARG A 149 -26.42 -16.28 1.34
C ARG A 149 -26.39 -15.02 2.21
N VAL A 150 -26.83 -15.11 3.46
CA VAL A 150 -26.80 -13.98 4.40
C VAL A 150 -25.35 -13.58 4.72
N TYR A 151 -24.44 -14.54 4.89
CA TYR A 151 -23.02 -14.28 5.06
C TYR A 151 -22.40 -13.64 3.81
N ALA A 152 -22.74 -14.10 2.61
CA ALA A 152 -22.25 -13.50 1.36
C ALA A 152 -22.72 -12.05 1.21
N GLN A 153 -23.99 -11.77 1.50
CA GLN A 153 -24.54 -10.42 1.50
C GLN A 153 -23.89 -9.53 2.55
N GLY A 154 -23.71 -10.05 3.77
CA GLY A 154 -23.01 -9.34 4.85
C GLY A 154 -21.55 -9.02 4.48
N LEU A 155 -20.87 -9.94 3.80
CA LEU A 155 -19.49 -9.77 3.34
C LEU A 155 -19.39 -8.71 2.25
N THR A 156 -20.32 -8.70 1.28
CA THR A 156 -20.36 -7.63 0.26
C THR A 156 -20.60 -6.26 0.89
N LEU A 157 -21.50 -6.17 1.88
CA LEU A 157 -21.77 -4.93 2.59
C LEU A 157 -20.55 -4.47 3.39
N ALA A 158 -19.86 -5.40 4.06
CA ALA A 158 -18.64 -5.12 4.79
C ALA A 158 -17.52 -4.62 3.87
N VAL A 159 -17.34 -5.22 2.68
CA VAL A 159 -16.37 -4.76 1.68
C VAL A 159 -16.67 -3.34 1.21
N LEU A 160 -17.95 -3.02 0.97
CA LEU A 160 -18.36 -1.66 0.58
C LEU A 160 -18.12 -0.65 1.72
N ILE A 161 -18.49 -0.99 2.95
CA ILE A 161 -18.27 -0.14 4.13
C ILE A 161 -16.78 0.08 4.36
N ILE A 162 -15.97 -0.97 4.27
CA ILE A 162 -14.52 -0.87 4.42
C ILE A 162 -13.93 0.01 3.32
N SER A 163 -14.37 -0.15 2.06
CA SER A 163 -13.92 0.69 0.94
C SER A 163 -14.28 2.16 1.16
N ALA A 164 -15.51 2.43 1.61
CA ALA A 164 -15.96 3.78 1.95
C ALA A 164 -15.23 4.35 3.17
N MET A 165 -14.97 3.54 4.21
CA MET A 165 -14.16 3.94 5.35
C MET A 165 -12.72 4.24 4.93
N PHE A 166 -12.16 3.49 3.98
CA PHE A 166 -10.84 3.78 3.43
C PHE A 166 -10.84 5.11 2.68
N GLU A 167 -11.78 5.34 1.78
CA GLU A 167 -11.90 6.62 1.07
C GLU A 167 -12.13 7.79 2.03
N MET A 168 -13.01 7.63 3.01
CA MET A 168 -13.25 8.65 4.03
C MET A 168 -12.06 8.87 4.95
N ASN A 169 -11.28 7.84 5.31
CA ASN A 169 -10.10 8.00 6.16
C ASN A 169 -8.91 8.56 5.39
N ASP A 170 -8.79 8.28 4.09
CA ASP A 170 -7.84 8.96 3.20
C ASP A 170 -8.18 10.46 3.09
N LEU A 171 -9.48 10.78 3.06
CA LEU A 171 -9.98 12.16 3.13
C LEU A 171 -9.83 12.81 4.54
N LYS A 172 -10.00 12.03 5.62
CA LYS A 172 -9.95 12.51 7.03
C LYS A 172 -8.54 12.62 7.57
N GLU A 173 -7.61 11.81 7.09
CA GLU A 173 -6.18 12.03 7.22
C GLU A 173 -5.70 13.20 6.33
N GLY A 174 -6.56 14.23 6.24
CA GLY A 174 -6.27 15.62 5.88
C GLY A 174 -5.12 16.14 6.72
N ASN A 175 -3.93 15.69 6.35
CA ASN A 175 -2.62 16.15 6.76
C ASN A 175 -2.34 17.45 6.02
N SER A 176 -3.32 18.37 5.99
CA SER A 176 -3.46 19.35 4.92
C SER A 176 -2.40 20.44 4.94
N ARG A 177 -1.54 20.54 5.97
CA ARG A 177 -0.44 21.53 5.98
C ARG A 177 0.83 21.14 6.77
N PHE A 178 0.82 20.21 7.72
CA PHE A 178 2.00 19.94 8.55
C PHE A 178 2.11 18.47 9.00
N GLN A 179 3.26 17.85 8.74
CA GLN A 179 3.66 16.53 9.22
C GLN A 179 4.54 16.67 10.48
N THR A 180 4.15 16.06 11.59
CA THR A 180 5.00 15.97 12.78
C THR A 180 6.05 14.89 12.56
N ILE A 181 7.31 15.30 12.41
CA ILE A 181 8.44 14.38 12.38
C ILE A 181 9.28 14.54 13.65
N TRP A 182 9.76 13.40 14.16
CA TRP A 182 10.71 13.38 15.26
C TRP A 182 12.09 13.63 14.67
N VAL A 183 12.73 14.73 15.03
CA VAL A 183 14.07 15.09 14.54
C VAL A 183 15.05 14.99 15.70
N VAL A 184 16.21 14.39 15.44
CA VAL A 184 17.31 14.34 16.42
C VAL A 184 17.80 15.77 16.69
N ASP A 185 17.93 16.13 17.96
CA ASP A 185 18.38 17.47 18.39
C ASP A 185 19.78 17.79 17.78
N PRO A 186 19.90 18.85 16.95
CA PRO A 186 21.17 19.25 16.33
C PRO A 186 22.26 19.68 17.34
N ASN A 187 21.90 19.98 18.58
CA ASN A 187 22.83 20.44 19.62
C ASN A 187 23.26 19.32 20.60
N ASP A 188 22.85 18.08 20.39
CA ASP A 188 23.21 16.95 21.24
C ASP A 188 24.22 16.02 20.52
N PRO A 189 25.51 15.98 20.95
CA PRO A 189 26.52 15.16 20.29
C PRO A 189 26.21 13.66 20.35
N GLU A 190 25.37 13.21 21.29
CA GLU A 190 25.00 11.80 21.44
C GLU A 190 23.78 11.37 20.62
N HIS A 191 23.08 12.28 19.92
CA HIS A 191 21.92 11.98 19.07
C HIS A 191 20.75 11.25 19.78
N LYS A 192 20.62 11.36 21.11
CA LYS A 192 19.64 10.58 21.90
C LYS A 192 18.29 11.26 22.09
N LYS A 193 18.20 12.58 21.93
CA LYS A 193 16.96 13.34 22.16
C LYS A 193 16.22 13.61 20.85
N LEU A 194 14.98 13.15 20.79
CA LEU A 194 14.05 13.43 19.70
C LEU A 194 13.20 14.65 20.06
N ILE A 195 13.23 15.68 19.22
CA ILE A 195 12.38 16.87 19.34
C ILE A 195 11.22 16.76 18.34
N GLU A 196 10.01 17.08 18.79
CA GLU A 196 8.85 17.22 17.90
C GLU A 196 9.05 18.44 16.98
N LYS A 197 9.30 18.20 15.70
CA LYS A 197 9.34 19.27 14.69
C LYS A 197 8.11 19.16 13.81
N LYS A 198 7.28 20.21 13.83
CA LYS A 198 6.20 20.39 12.85
C LYS A 198 6.84 20.84 11.53
N VAL A 199 6.91 19.93 10.57
CA VAL A 199 7.43 20.23 9.22
C VAL A 199 6.24 20.41 8.28
N HIS A 200 6.33 21.38 7.38
CA HIS A 200 5.29 21.60 6.38
C HIS A 200 5.19 20.36 5.49
N LYS A 201 3.97 19.85 5.30
CA LYS A 201 3.77 18.75 4.36
C LYS A 201 3.56 19.38 2.99
N GLU A 202 4.41 19.03 2.03
CA GLU A 202 4.23 19.47 0.66
C GLU A 202 2.84 19.08 0.14
N GLU A 203 2.10 20.06 -0.37
CA GLU A 203 0.78 19.96 -0.96
C GLU A 203 0.85 19.25 -2.34
N TYR A 204 2.02 19.33 -2.99
CA TYR A 204 2.43 18.55 -4.15
C TYR A 204 3.94 18.32 -4.12
N GLU A 205 4.40 17.15 -4.58
CA GLU A 205 5.83 16.79 -4.58
C GLU A 205 6.67 17.86 -5.32
N GLY A 206 7.62 18.47 -4.59
CA GLY A 206 8.49 19.54 -5.10
C GLY A 206 8.01 20.97 -4.82
N GLN A 207 7.03 21.16 -3.93
CA GLN A 207 6.58 22.49 -3.51
C GLN A 207 7.66 23.27 -2.76
N ASP A 208 8.53 22.61 -2.00
CA ASP A 208 9.55 23.25 -1.17
C ASP A 208 10.94 23.25 -1.84
N LEU A 209 11.09 22.66 -3.03
CA LEU A 209 12.32 22.69 -3.86
C LEU A 209 12.92 24.10 -3.99
N TRP A 210 12.08 25.12 -4.16
CA TRP A 210 12.56 26.50 -4.28
C TRP A 210 13.04 27.07 -2.95
N LYS A 211 12.45 26.65 -1.81
CA LYS A 211 12.90 27.06 -0.48
C LYS A 211 14.30 26.51 -0.20
N ASP A 212 14.57 25.27 -0.61
CA ASP A 212 15.89 24.65 -0.46
C ASP A 212 16.93 25.30 -1.37
N MET A 213 16.56 25.62 -2.62
CA MET A 213 17.44 26.40 -3.51
C MET A 213 17.77 27.79 -2.94
N VAL A 214 16.79 28.47 -2.34
CA VAL A 214 16.98 29.78 -1.71
C VAL A 214 17.86 29.65 -0.46
N ALA A 215 17.60 28.68 0.40
CA ALA A 215 18.40 28.43 1.61
C ALA A 215 19.86 28.12 1.25
N ALA A 216 20.10 27.32 0.20
CA ALA A 216 21.45 27.03 -0.29
C ALA A 216 22.17 28.29 -0.81
N GLU A 217 21.47 29.18 -1.52
CA GLU A 217 22.06 30.41 -2.02
C GLU A 217 22.29 31.46 -0.90
N GLU A 218 21.39 31.55 0.08
CA GLU A 218 21.58 32.36 1.28
C GLU A 218 22.80 31.89 2.09
N ALA A 219 22.98 30.58 2.27
CA ALA A 219 24.15 30.01 2.92
C ALA A 219 25.44 30.33 2.16
N ARG A 220 25.40 30.28 0.82
CA ARG A 220 26.53 30.65 -0.04
C ARG A 220 26.89 32.14 0.08
N LEU A 221 25.89 33.01 0.12
CA LEU A 221 26.09 34.45 0.32
C LEU A 221 26.60 34.77 1.73
N ALA A 222 26.12 34.07 2.76
CA ALA A 222 26.61 34.20 4.12
C ALA A 222 28.08 33.76 4.23
N ALA A 223 28.47 32.66 3.58
CA ALA A 223 29.86 32.20 3.52
C ALA A 223 30.77 33.22 2.81
N LYS A 224 30.30 33.83 1.71
CA LYS A 224 31.05 34.91 1.04
C LYS A 224 31.23 36.14 1.93
N LYS A 225 30.17 36.61 2.59
CA LYS A 225 30.25 37.74 3.52
C LYS A 225 31.17 37.45 4.71
N ALA A 226 31.13 36.23 5.25
CA ALA A 226 32.03 35.82 6.33
C ALA A 226 33.50 35.80 5.87
N ALA A 227 33.77 35.40 4.63
CA ALA A 227 35.11 35.45 4.05
C ALA A 227 35.60 36.89 3.80
N GLU A 228 34.73 37.80 3.34
CA GLU A 228 35.04 39.22 3.16
C GLU A 228 35.24 39.96 4.49
N HIS A 229 34.56 39.55 5.56
CA HIS A 229 34.76 40.12 6.90
C HIS A 229 35.97 39.55 7.65
N ALA A 230 36.53 38.42 7.19
CA ALA A 230 37.72 37.78 7.76
C ALA A 230 39.03 38.21 7.07
N SER A 231 38.94 38.97 5.96
CA SER A 231 40.05 39.61 5.25
C SER A 231 40.18 41.09 5.59
#